data_AF-F4QCN6-F1
#
_entry.id   AF-F4QCN6-F1
#
_cell.length_a   1.000
_cell.length_b   1.000
_cell.length_c   1.000
_cell.angle_alpha   90.00
_cell.angle_beta   90.00
_cell.angle_gamma   90.00
#
_symmetry.space_group_name_H-M   'P 1'
#
loop_
_entity.id
_entity.type
_entity.pdbx_description
1 polymer ?
#
loop_
_entity_poly.entity_id
_entity_poly.type
_entity_poly.pdbx_seq_one_letter_code
_entity_poly.pdbx_strand_id
1 'polypeptide(L)'
;MIDVVTVMLMMINAGRSQHIEVPNCSLAGQTYVNGFRLDDNSSLAIQQTFVGLCYTDEGIQFIPNCADDNIQSPYTQCNQDLFNADVFEVFLSSDSTDEAPTYYLEVELSPHGVLFVTYVVNPNGVCNGIEDTLVDCGQSGIIYNATINSQGWNGYLLIPFNLIDKASRVSPPTPIKPGSQFRINMFRIDTPLGSYKEYSAWHPTDESPPCFHVPSKFGYLTLFCDCWFADRSSKKFFTLLILLKLLTHPSYSTSV
;
A
#
# COMPACT_ATOMS: atom_id res chain seq x y z
N MET A 1 2.55 -10.33 -38.29
CA MET A 1 1.81 -11.07 -37.26
C MET A 1 2.61 -10.93 -35.99
N ILE A 2 2.09 -10.15 -35.05
CA ILE A 2 2.79 -9.76 -33.82
C ILE A 2 2.51 -10.89 -32.82
N ASP A 3 3.57 -11.61 -32.45
CA ASP A 3 3.50 -12.68 -31.48
C ASP A 3 3.16 -12.12 -30.10
N VAL A 4 2.17 -12.77 -29.50
CA VAL A 4 1.55 -12.46 -28.23
C VAL A 4 2.57 -12.68 -27.12
N VAL A 5 3.22 -11.59 -26.68
CA VAL A 5 4.04 -11.59 -25.48
C VAL A 5 3.12 -11.88 -24.30
N THR A 6 3.29 -13.08 -23.73
CA THR A 6 2.71 -13.49 -22.46
C THR A 6 3.19 -12.53 -21.37
N VAL A 7 2.35 -11.56 -21.00
CA VAL A 7 2.50 -10.84 -19.74
C VAL A 7 2.25 -11.87 -18.63
N MET A 8 3.32 -12.38 -18.02
CA MET A 8 3.20 -13.08 -16.75
C MET A 8 2.70 -12.07 -15.71
N LEU A 9 1.38 -12.02 -15.50
CA LEU A 9 0.84 -11.53 -14.25
C LEU A 9 1.39 -12.46 -13.16
N MET A 10 2.32 -11.97 -12.34
CA MET A 10 2.53 -12.54 -11.02
C MET A 10 1.28 -12.26 -10.19
N MET A 11 0.25 -13.09 -10.37
CA MET A 11 -0.78 -13.28 -9.36
C MET A 11 -0.09 -14.04 -8.23
N ILE A 12 0.54 -13.32 -7.31
CA ILE A 12 0.98 -13.93 -6.05
C ILE A 12 -0.31 -14.35 -5.36
N ASN A 13 -0.59 -15.65 -5.36
CA ASN A 13 -1.58 -16.24 -4.48
C ASN A 13 -0.94 -16.27 -3.08
N ALA A 14 -0.78 -15.08 -2.48
CA ALA A 14 -0.18 -14.91 -1.17
C ALA A 14 -1.23 -15.30 -0.13
N GLY A 15 -1.09 -16.50 0.44
CA GLY A 15 -1.55 -16.67 1.80
C GLY A 15 -0.84 -15.63 2.67
N ARG A 16 -1.60 -14.78 3.37
CA ARG A 16 -1.23 -14.08 4.62
C ARG A 16 0.07 -13.25 4.63
N SER A 17 0.67 -12.89 3.50
CA SER A 17 1.86 -12.03 3.54
C SER A 17 1.46 -10.65 4.03
N GLN A 18 1.81 -10.32 5.28
CA GLN A 18 1.71 -8.98 5.88
C GLN A 18 2.81 -8.07 5.33
N HIS A 19 3.30 -8.32 4.12
CA HIS A 19 4.42 -7.61 3.51
C HIS A 19 4.16 -7.37 2.04
N ILE A 20 4.26 -6.11 1.62
CA ILE A 20 4.08 -5.62 0.26
C ILE A 20 5.42 -5.10 -0.24
N GLU A 21 5.90 -5.65 -1.36
CA GLU A 21 7.00 -5.05 -2.12
C GLU A 21 6.43 -4.06 -3.13
N VAL A 22 6.81 -2.78 -3.02
CA VAL A 22 6.24 -1.70 -3.81
C VAL A 22 7.30 -1.20 -4.79
N PRO A 23 7.13 -1.40 -6.11
CA PRO A 23 8.10 -1.00 -7.12
C PRO A 23 8.11 0.51 -7.35
N ASN A 24 9.19 1.01 -7.97
CA ASN A 24 9.18 2.37 -8.52
C ASN A 24 8.20 2.41 -9.72
N CYS A 25 7.29 3.39 -9.72
CA CYS A 25 6.23 3.53 -10.72
C CYS A 25 6.77 3.56 -12.15
N SER A 26 7.95 4.18 -12.37
CA SER A 26 8.54 4.35 -13.69
C SER A 26 9.32 3.13 -14.18
N LEU A 27 9.70 2.21 -13.28
CA LEU A 27 10.61 1.10 -13.60
C LEU A 27 9.90 -0.24 -13.75
N ALA A 28 8.95 -0.54 -12.86
CA ALA A 28 8.33 -1.87 -12.80
C ALA A 28 6.80 -1.83 -12.64
N GLY A 29 6.17 -0.67 -12.86
CA GLY A 29 4.72 -0.53 -12.79
C GLY A 29 4.21 -0.54 -11.36
N GLN A 30 3.20 -1.39 -11.07
CA GLN A 30 2.47 -1.44 -9.80
C GLN A 30 2.45 -2.85 -9.23
N THR A 31 2.52 -2.95 -7.90
CA THR A 31 2.09 -4.14 -7.16
C THR A 31 0.60 -4.00 -6.84
N TYR A 32 -0.13 -5.11 -6.85
CA TYR A 32 -1.55 -5.12 -6.51
C TYR A 32 -1.81 -5.92 -5.25
N VAL A 33 -2.65 -5.39 -4.36
CA VAL A 33 -3.20 -6.11 -3.21
C VAL A 33 -4.72 -6.17 -3.31
N ASN A 34 -5.30 -7.24 -2.80
CA ASN A 34 -6.73 -7.50 -2.80
C ASN A 34 -7.09 -8.40 -1.61
N GLY A 35 -8.35 -8.87 -1.59
CA GLY A 35 -8.79 -9.85 -0.60
C GLY A 35 -9.03 -9.22 0.76
N PHE A 36 -9.58 -8.00 0.78
CA PHE A 36 -9.97 -7.32 2.01
C PHE A 36 -10.96 -8.22 2.77
N ARG A 37 -10.73 -8.32 4.08
CA ARG A 37 -11.54 -9.15 4.98
C ARG A 37 -12.21 -8.28 6.01
N LEU A 38 -13.33 -8.74 6.54
CA LEU A 38 -13.94 -8.09 7.71
C LEU A 38 -12.90 -7.96 8.82
N ASP A 39 -12.96 -6.87 9.58
CA ASP A 39 -11.93 -6.49 10.56
C ASP A 39 -11.81 -7.51 11.71
N ASP A 40 -12.90 -8.18 12.06
CA ASP A 40 -12.95 -9.32 12.98
C ASP A 40 -12.38 -10.62 12.38
N ASN A 41 -11.93 -10.56 11.13
CA ASN A 41 -11.36 -11.65 10.35
C ASN A 41 -12.29 -12.85 10.16
N SER A 42 -13.61 -12.67 10.30
CA SER A 42 -14.60 -13.74 10.14
C SER A 42 -14.75 -14.22 8.69
N SER A 43 -14.72 -13.29 7.72
CA SER A 43 -14.92 -13.60 6.29
C SER A 43 -14.29 -12.54 5.37
N LEU A 44 -14.33 -12.77 4.06
CA LEU A 44 -14.02 -11.72 3.08
C LEU A 44 -15.09 -10.62 3.17
N ALA A 45 -14.72 -9.37 2.91
CA ALA A 45 -15.69 -8.28 2.76
C ALA A 45 -16.67 -8.57 1.62
N ILE A 46 -17.93 -8.13 1.77
CA ILE A 46 -18.95 -8.30 0.72
C ILE A 46 -18.54 -7.48 -0.50
N GLN A 47 -18.14 -6.23 -0.27
CA GLN A 47 -17.66 -5.31 -1.29
C GLN A 47 -16.14 -5.27 -1.27
N GLN A 48 -15.50 -5.88 -2.28
CA GLN A 48 -14.06 -6.04 -2.33
C GLN A 48 -13.32 -4.76 -2.75
N THR A 49 -12.18 -4.53 -2.11
CA THR A 49 -11.23 -3.46 -2.45
C THR A 49 -9.98 -4.04 -3.10
N PHE A 50 -9.56 -3.46 -4.22
CA PHE A 50 -8.32 -3.78 -4.94
C PHE A 50 -7.43 -2.54 -4.99
N VAL A 51 -6.20 -2.62 -4.53
CA VAL A 51 -5.30 -1.45 -4.47
C VAL A 51 -4.06 -1.69 -5.31
N GLY A 52 -3.82 -0.81 -6.28
CA GLY A 52 -2.52 -0.71 -6.97
C GLY A 52 -1.57 0.19 -6.18
N LEU A 53 -0.31 -0.22 -6.03
CA LEU A 53 0.73 0.52 -5.32
C LEU A 53 2.02 0.61 -6.13
N CYS A 54 2.64 1.78 -6.13
CA CYS A 54 4.00 2.02 -6.57
C CYS A 54 4.57 3.24 -5.84
N TYR A 55 5.86 3.53 -5.94
CA TYR A 55 6.45 4.76 -5.40
C TYR A 55 7.16 5.60 -6.45
N THR A 56 7.23 6.90 -6.20
CA THR A 56 8.03 7.87 -6.94
C THR A 56 9.11 8.45 -6.03
N ASP A 57 9.87 9.46 -6.49
CA ASP A 57 10.83 10.13 -5.61
C ASP A 57 10.13 11.03 -4.57
N GLU A 58 8.85 11.34 -4.79
CA GLU A 58 8.04 12.21 -3.93
C GLU A 58 7.24 11.45 -2.86
N GLY A 59 6.71 10.27 -3.19
CA GLY A 59 5.79 9.58 -2.30
C GLY A 59 5.35 8.20 -2.78
N ILE A 60 4.40 7.63 -2.06
CA ILE A 60 3.77 6.34 -2.37
C ILE A 60 2.41 6.59 -3.02
N GLN A 61 2.18 5.97 -4.17
CA GLN A 61 0.89 5.98 -4.85
C GLN A 61 0.01 4.83 -4.37
N PHE A 62 -1.26 5.14 -4.09
CA PHE A 62 -2.33 4.19 -3.81
C PHE A 62 -3.46 4.42 -4.82
N ILE A 63 -3.89 3.35 -5.47
CA ILE A 63 -4.94 3.40 -6.50
C ILE A 63 -6.01 2.37 -6.11
N PRO A 64 -6.85 2.70 -5.11
CA PRO A 64 -7.95 1.83 -4.71
C PRO A 64 -9.04 1.78 -5.78
N ASN A 65 -9.53 0.57 -6.04
CA ASN A 65 -10.73 0.28 -6.81
C ASN A 65 -11.67 -0.43 -5.84
N CYS A 66 -12.71 0.27 -5.42
CA CYS A 66 -13.65 -0.18 -4.42
C CYS A 66 -14.91 -0.63 -5.15
N ALA A 67 -15.19 -1.94 -5.13
CA ALA A 67 -16.52 -2.41 -5.49
C ALA A 67 -17.52 -1.80 -4.49
N ASP A 68 -18.64 -1.31 -4.99
CA ASP A 68 -19.65 -0.64 -4.15
C ASP A 68 -20.97 -0.55 -4.94
N ASP A 69 -22.03 -1.13 -4.41
CA ASP A 69 -23.37 -1.12 -5.00
C ASP A 69 -24.31 -0.07 -4.40
N ASN A 70 -23.81 0.71 -3.43
CA ASN A 70 -24.59 1.67 -2.66
C ASN A 70 -23.69 2.76 -2.05
N ILE A 71 -23.20 3.67 -2.91
CA ILE A 71 -22.33 4.77 -2.47
C ILE A 71 -23.07 5.72 -1.52
N GLN A 72 -22.56 5.80 -0.29
CA GLN A 72 -23.03 6.63 0.80
C GLN A 72 -21.89 7.44 1.39
N SER A 73 -21.74 8.69 0.98
CA SER A 73 -20.84 9.64 1.63
C SER A 73 -21.40 11.06 1.54
N PRO A 74 -21.93 11.64 2.64
CA PRO A 74 -22.55 12.97 2.61
C PRO A 74 -21.52 14.11 2.66
N TYR A 75 -20.24 13.78 2.83
CA TYR A 75 -19.19 14.74 3.11
C TYR A 75 -18.73 15.47 1.86
N THR A 76 -18.38 16.73 2.04
CA THR A 76 -17.95 17.63 0.95
C THR A 76 -16.75 18.50 1.33
N GLN A 77 -16.27 18.43 2.57
CA GLN A 77 -15.22 19.30 3.10
C GLN A 77 -14.10 18.48 3.75
N CYS A 78 -12.88 18.98 3.61
CA CYS A 78 -11.68 18.43 4.22
C CYS A 78 -11.87 18.18 5.72
N ASN A 79 -11.37 17.04 6.21
CA ASN A 79 -11.35 16.64 7.62
C ASN A 79 -12.74 16.58 8.28
N GLN A 80 -13.79 16.32 7.52
CA GLN A 80 -15.03 15.80 8.09
C GLN A 80 -14.86 14.32 8.48
N ASP A 81 -15.72 13.83 9.37
CA ASP A 81 -15.65 12.49 9.95
C ASP A 81 -16.00 11.37 8.92
N LEU A 82 -15.14 11.17 7.92
CA LEU A 82 -15.38 10.27 6.78
C LEU A 82 -15.61 8.82 7.23
N PHE A 83 -15.01 8.38 8.33
CA PHE A 83 -15.21 7.07 8.99
C PHE A 83 -16.68 6.73 9.34
N ASN A 84 -17.59 7.72 9.33
CA ASN A 84 -19.02 7.48 9.52
C ASN A 84 -19.75 7.04 8.24
N ALA A 85 -19.09 7.04 7.10
CA ALA A 85 -19.68 6.76 5.79
C ALA A 85 -18.73 5.91 4.93
N ASP A 86 -18.99 5.82 3.64
CA ASP A 86 -18.11 5.09 2.73
C ASP A 86 -16.78 5.83 2.59
N VAL A 87 -15.71 5.14 2.95
CA VAL A 87 -14.35 5.66 2.87
C VAL A 87 -13.31 4.55 2.64
N PHE A 88 -12.21 4.88 1.98
CA PHE A 88 -10.97 4.08 1.94
C PHE A 88 -9.90 4.77 2.77
N GLU A 89 -9.18 4.03 3.60
CA GLU A 89 -8.24 4.57 4.57
C GLU A 89 -6.86 3.94 4.41
N VAL A 90 -5.82 4.73 4.64
CA VAL A 90 -4.41 4.31 4.60
C VAL A 90 -3.73 4.80 5.86
N PHE A 91 -3.14 3.85 6.60
CA PHE A 91 -2.39 4.10 7.82
C PHE A 91 -0.92 3.80 7.55
N LEU A 92 -0.03 4.75 7.82
CA LEU A 92 1.39 4.66 7.46
C LEU A 92 2.31 5.13 8.57
N SER A 93 3.38 4.38 8.84
CA SER A 93 4.49 4.87 9.64
C SER A 93 5.83 4.56 8.99
N SER A 94 6.78 5.49 9.04
CA SER A 94 8.18 5.24 8.67
C SER A 94 9.02 4.70 9.83
N ASP A 95 8.44 4.54 11.03
CA ASP A 95 9.02 3.70 12.08
C ASP A 95 8.86 2.24 11.68
N SER A 96 9.92 1.67 11.09
CA SER A 96 9.94 0.31 10.57
C SER A 96 10.62 -0.68 11.52
N THR A 97 10.66 -0.38 12.82
CA THR A 97 11.14 -1.34 13.83
C THR A 97 10.19 -2.55 13.92
N ASP A 98 10.60 -3.59 14.63
CA ASP A 98 9.73 -4.74 14.92
C ASP A 98 8.66 -4.42 15.98
N GLU A 99 8.71 -3.23 16.58
CA GLU A 99 7.70 -2.75 17.52
C GLU A 99 6.52 -2.10 16.79
N ALA A 100 5.35 -2.10 17.42
CA ALA A 100 4.18 -1.44 16.86
C ALA A 100 4.38 0.09 16.86
N PRO A 101 4.17 0.80 15.73
CA PRO A 101 4.39 2.24 15.69
C PRO A 101 3.42 2.98 16.61
N THR A 102 3.96 3.82 17.49
CA THR A 102 3.16 4.74 18.32
C THR A 102 2.63 5.92 17.51
N TYR A 103 3.41 6.35 16.51
CA TYR A 103 3.14 7.51 15.69
C TYR A 103 2.93 7.09 14.24
N TYR A 104 1.85 7.53 13.63
CA TYR A 104 1.54 7.21 12.24
C TYR A 104 0.65 8.27 11.59
N LEU A 105 0.68 8.29 10.28
CA LEU A 105 -0.20 9.08 9.43
C LEU A 105 -1.46 8.25 9.16
N GLU A 106 -2.61 8.90 9.25
CA GLU A 106 -3.88 8.38 8.76
C GLU A 106 -4.37 9.31 7.64
N VAL A 107 -4.73 8.69 6.52
CA VAL A 107 -5.30 9.36 5.35
C VAL A 107 -6.54 8.61 4.93
N GLU A 108 -7.67 9.30 4.88
CA GLU A 108 -8.92 8.75 4.37
C GLU A 108 -9.34 9.48 3.09
N LEU A 109 -9.92 8.74 2.14
CA LEU A 109 -10.45 9.24 0.88
C LEU A 109 -11.88 8.74 0.68
N SER A 110 -12.82 9.67 0.50
CA SER A 110 -14.22 9.33 0.19
C SER A 110 -14.46 9.11 -1.31
N PRO A 111 -15.55 8.42 -1.69
CA PRO A 111 -15.99 8.30 -3.09
C PRO A 111 -16.19 9.63 -3.82
N HIS A 112 -16.45 10.71 -3.07
CA HIS A 112 -16.64 12.07 -3.60
C HIS A 112 -15.36 12.90 -3.63
N GLY A 113 -14.19 12.30 -3.35
CA GLY A 113 -12.91 12.99 -3.41
C GLY A 113 -12.72 13.97 -2.25
N VAL A 114 -13.22 13.61 -1.07
CA VAL A 114 -12.96 14.35 0.17
C VAL A 114 -11.86 13.63 0.94
N LEU A 115 -10.92 14.40 1.50
CA LEU A 115 -9.85 13.87 2.33
C LEU A 115 -10.13 14.09 3.82
N PHE A 116 -9.69 13.15 4.63
CA PHE A 116 -9.35 13.33 6.03
C PHE A 116 -7.87 13.02 6.20
N VAL A 117 -7.12 13.87 6.89
CA VAL A 117 -5.68 13.70 7.10
C VAL A 117 -5.32 14.06 8.52
N THR A 118 -4.72 13.13 9.25
CA THR A 118 -4.32 13.35 10.65
C THR A 118 -2.98 12.71 10.98
N TYR A 119 -2.24 13.36 11.88
CA TYR A 119 -1.14 12.72 12.59
C TYR A 119 -1.70 12.08 13.86
N VAL A 120 -1.54 10.77 13.96
CA VAL A 120 -2.07 9.96 15.07
C VAL A 120 -0.96 9.66 16.07
N VAL A 121 -1.30 9.76 17.35
CA VAL A 121 -0.50 9.26 18.48
C VAL A 121 -1.32 8.20 19.20
N ASN A 122 -0.86 6.95 19.15
CA ASN A 122 -1.49 5.84 19.85
C ASN A 122 -0.52 5.22 20.88
N PRO A 123 -0.39 5.82 22.07
CA PRO A 123 0.60 5.41 23.06
C PRO A 123 0.31 4.03 23.67
N ASN A 124 -0.94 3.56 23.56
CA ASN A 124 -1.37 2.28 24.13
C ASN A 124 -1.38 1.15 23.10
N GLY A 125 -1.20 1.46 21.81
CA GLY A 125 -1.27 0.50 20.71
C GLY A 125 -2.67 -0.11 20.51
N VAL A 126 -3.71 0.52 21.07
CA VAL A 126 -5.10 0.06 21.06
C VAL A 126 -6.04 1.24 20.86
N CYS A 127 -7.33 0.96 20.74
CA CYS A 127 -8.41 1.89 20.41
C CYS A 127 -8.83 2.79 21.59
N ASN A 128 -7.86 3.30 22.33
CA ASN A 128 -8.10 4.08 23.54
C ASN A 128 -6.93 5.04 23.82
N GLY A 129 -7.27 6.28 24.19
CA GLY A 129 -6.29 7.31 24.47
C GLY A 129 -5.49 7.74 23.23
N ILE A 130 -6.14 7.67 22.06
CA ILE A 130 -5.58 8.13 20.79
C ILE A 130 -5.69 9.65 20.74
N GLU A 131 -4.62 10.30 20.28
CA GLU A 131 -4.60 11.75 20.03
C GLU A 131 -4.38 12.02 18.55
N ASP A 132 -5.21 12.89 17.99
CA ASP A 132 -5.19 13.24 16.58
C ASP A 132 -4.87 14.71 16.37
N THR A 133 -3.99 14.99 15.42
CA THR A 133 -3.70 16.35 14.97
C THR A 133 -4.01 16.46 13.49
N LEU A 134 -5.15 17.07 13.19
CA LEU A 134 -5.60 17.32 11.82
C LEU A 134 -4.57 18.11 11.02
N VAL A 135 -4.37 17.67 9.78
CA VAL A 135 -3.57 18.37 8.77
C VAL A 135 -4.53 19.01 7.79
N ASP A 136 -4.36 20.30 7.52
CA ASP A 136 -5.12 20.94 6.43
C ASP A 136 -4.83 20.23 5.11
N CYS A 137 -5.87 19.79 4.41
CA CYS A 137 -5.71 18.98 3.20
C CYS A 137 -4.90 19.71 2.11
N GLY A 138 -5.05 21.04 2.00
CA GLY A 138 -4.27 21.86 1.06
C GLY A 138 -2.79 22.01 1.43
N GLN A 139 -2.46 21.80 2.71
CA GLN A 139 -1.08 21.81 3.22
C GLN A 139 -0.45 20.41 3.32
N SER A 140 -1.25 19.35 3.18
CA SER A 140 -0.78 17.95 3.26
C SER A 140 0.23 17.60 2.15
N GLY A 141 0.12 18.26 0.99
CA GLY A 141 0.88 17.91 -0.21
C GLY A 141 0.40 16.63 -0.90
N ILE A 142 -0.67 16.00 -0.41
CA ILE A 142 -1.26 14.82 -1.04
C ILE A 142 -1.89 15.23 -2.38
N ILE A 143 -1.55 14.51 -3.44
CA ILE A 143 -2.26 14.61 -4.72
C ILE A 143 -3.31 13.50 -4.73
N TYR A 144 -4.58 13.87 -4.93
CA TYR A 144 -5.68 12.92 -4.80
C TYR A 144 -6.79 13.17 -5.82
N ASN A 145 -7.55 12.12 -6.11
CA ASN A 145 -8.78 12.18 -6.88
C ASN A 145 -9.68 10.97 -6.53
N ALA A 146 -10.98 11.10 -6.73
CA ALA A 146 -11.91 9.97 -6.70
C ALA A 146 -12.89 10.06 -7.87
N THR A 147 -13.34 8.92 -8.38
CA THR A 147 -14.29 8.86 -9.50
C THR A 147 -15.23 7.68 -9.32
N ILE A 148 -16.52 8.01 -9.21
CA ILE A 148 -17.61 7.03 -9.19
C ILE A 148 -17.83 6.45 -10.58
N ASN A 149 -18.09 5.16 -10.64
CA ASN A 149 -18.38 4.42 -11.86
C ASN A 149 -19.48 3.38 -11.63
N SER A 150 -19.82 2.60 -12.66
CA SER A 150 -20.93 1.63 -12.59
C SER A 150 -20.66 0.40 -11.72
N GLN A 151 -19.45 0.22 -11.20
CA GLN A 151 -19.05 -0.90 -10.34
C GLN A 151 -18.70 -0.47 -8.91
N GLY A 152 -18.81 0.83 -8.61
CA GLY A 152 -18.41 1.42 -7.34
C GLY A 152 -17.62 2.70 -7.59
N TRP A 153 -16.39 2.78 -7.09
CA TRP A 153 -15.56 3.97 -7.26
C TRP A 153 -14.07 3.67 -7.25
N ASN A 154 -13.31 4.53 -7.93
CA ASN A 154 -11.85 4.48 -7.98
C ASN A 154 -11.30 5.68 -7.25
N GLY A 155 -10.26 5.48 -6.46
CA GLY A 155 -9.48 6.55 -5.84
C GLY A 155 -8.06 6.63 -6.40
N TYR A 156 -7.41 7.73 -6.10
CA TYR A 156 -5.99 7.97 -6.31
C TYR A 156 -5.47 8.78 -5.13
N LEU A 157 -4.36 8.36 -4.54
CA LEU A 157 -3.59 9.09 -3.54
C LEU A 157 -2.11 8.99 -3.89
N LEU A 158 -1.41 10.11 -3.96
CA LEU A 158 0.05 10.17 -3.84
C LEU A 158 0.36 10.79 -2.48
N ILE A 159 0.78 9.96 -1.54
CA ILE A 159 1.09 10.37 -0.15
C ILE A 159 2.59 10.70 -0.07
N PRO A 160 2.97 11.95 0.22
CA PRO A 160 4.37 12.37 0.27
C PRO A 160 5.17 11.70 1.41
N PHE A 161 6.43 11.32 1.15
CA PHE A 161 7.29 10.73 2.18
C PHE A 161 7.52 11.65 3.38
N ASN A 162 7.68 12.96 3.14
CA ASN A 162 7.87 13.93 4.21
C ASN A 162 6.65 14.04 5.14
N LEU A 163 5.45 13.79 4.62
CA LEU A 163 4.22 13.77 5.43
C LEU A 163 4.22 12.54 6.35
N ILE A 164 4.62 11.38 5.82
CA ILE A 164 4.76 10.13 6.59
C ILE A 164 5.82 10.30 7.68
N ASP A 165 7.03 10.75 7.33
CA ASP A 165 8.12 10.94 8.29
C ASP A 165 7.77 11.93 9.41
N LYS A 166 7.08 13.02 9.05
CA LYS A 166 6.62 14.01 10.04
C LYS A 166 5.58 13.41 10.99
N ALA A 167 4.64 12.60 10.48
CA ALA A 167 3.66 11.92 11.31
C ALA A 167 4.34 10.91 12.25
N SER A 168 5.30 10.14 11.74
CA SER A 168 6.07 9.13 12.48
C SER A 168 7.08 9.68 13.47
N ARG A 169 7.38 10.99 13.40
CA ARG A 169 8.39 11.68 14.24
C ARG A 169 9.79 11.07 14.12
N VAL A 170 10.11 10.50 12.96
CA VAL A 170 11.41 9.87 12.69
C VAL A 170 12.42 10.95 12.28
N SER A 171 13.62 10.90 12.86
CA SER A 171 14.73 11.80 12.53
C SER A 171 16.07 11.05 12.64
N PRO A 172 16.89 11.00 11.58
CA PRO A 172 16.69 11.64 10.26
C PRO A 172 15.55 10.97 9.45
N PRO A 173 14.99 11.66 8.43
CA PRO A 173 13.97 11.11 7.54
C PRO A 173 14.37 9.77 6.93
N THR A 174 13.38 8.91 6.66
CA THR A 174 13.63 7.59 6.07
C THR A 174 14.19 7.75 4.65
N PRO A 175 15.31 7.08 4.30
CA PRO A 175 15.85 7.18 2.95
C PRO A 175 14.85 6.72 1.90
N ILE A 176 14.73 7.42 0.77
CA ILE A 176 13.86 7.00 -0.34
C ILE A 176 14.71 6.17 -1.30
N LYS A 177 14.80 4.86 -1.06
CA LYS A 177 15.60 3.93 -1.87
C LYS A 177 15.09 2.49 -1.74
N PRO A 178 15.47 1.59 -2.67
CA PRO A 178 15.17 0.18 -2.52
C PRO A 178 15.67 -0.37 -1.17
N GLY A 179 14.81 -1.15 -0.51
CA GLY A 179 15.02 -1.70 0.83
C GLY A 179 14.49 -0.83 1.98
N SER A 180 14.09 0.42 1.72
CA SER A 180 13.44 1.24 2.75
C SER A 180 12.07 0.68 3.12
N GLN A 181 11.76 0.68 4.41
CA GLN A 181 10.58 0.03 4.95
C GLN A 181 9.65 1.01 5.65
N PHE A 182 8.37 0.70 5.62
CA PHE A 182 7.29 1.41 6.27
C PHE A 182 6.33 0.39 6.89
N ARG A 183 5.63 0.77 7.96
CA ARG A 183 4.50 0.05 8.50
C ARG A 183 3.24 0.55 7.82
N ILE A 184 2.36 -0.35 7.39
CA ILE A 184 1.15 0.02 6.66
C ILE A 184 -0.06 -0.82 7.07
N ASN A 185 -1.24 -0.22 7.09
CA ASN A 185 -2.47 -0.95 6.84
C ASN A 185 -3.41 -0.13 5.93
N MET A 186 -4.39 -0.80 5.35
CA MET A 186 -5.40 -0.18 4.50
C MET A 186 -6.76 -0.71 4.89
N PHE A 187 -7.74 0.17 4.98
CA PHE A 187 -9.08 -0.14 5.45
C PHE A 187 -10.15 0.37 4.50
N ARG A 188 -11.35 -0.19 4.63
CA ARG A 188 -12.56 0.19 3.91
C ARG A 188 -13.73 0.11 4.86
N ILE A 189 -14.48 1.20 4.94
CA ILE A 189 -15.82 1.22 5.53
C ILE A 189 -16.82 1.35 4.40
N ASP A 190 -17.81 0.47 4.37
CA ASP A 190 -18.81 0.38 3.32
C ASP A 190 -20.17 0.00 3.92
N THR A 191 -21.28 0.44 3.32
CA THR A 191 -22.61 -0.08 3.67
C THR A 191 -23.28 -0.68 2.42
N PRO A 192 -23.08 -1.98 2.14
CA PRO A 192 -23.63 -2.60 0.93
C PRO A 192 -25.17 -2.51 0.90
N LEU A 193 -25.74 -2.51 -0.30
CA LEU A 193 -27.19 -2.39 -0.47
C LEU A 193 -27.93 -3.52 0.26
N GLY A 194 -28.78 -3.15 1.23
CA GLY A 194 -29.56 -4.11 2.01
C GLY A 194 -28.75 -4.90 3.04
N SER A 195 -27.51 -4.48 3.33
CA SER A 195 -26.64 -5.05 4.37
C SER A 195 -26.41 -4.05 5.51
N TYR A 196 -25.66 -4.48 6.53
CA TYR A 196 -25.12 -3.61 7.58
C TYR A 196 -23.80 -3.00 7.14
N LYS A 197 -23.41 -1.91 7.81
CA LYS A 197 -22.09 -1.31 7.66
C LYS A 197 -21.02 -2.36 7.94
N GLU A 198 -20.12 -2.56 6.98
CA GLU A 198 -18.96 -3.42 7.11
C GLU A 198 -17.68 -2.61 7.27
N TYR A 199 -16.77 -3.17 8.05
CA TYR A 199 -15.44 -2.65 8.33
C TYR A 199 -14.48 -3.72 7.84
N SER A 200 -13.62 -3.37 6.90
CA SER A 200 -12.73 -4.34 6.28
C SER A 200 -11.31 -3.80 6.13
N ALA A 201 -10.35 -4.71 6.08
CA ALA A 201 -8.94 -4.40 6.08
C ALA A 201 -8.17 -5.29 5.11
N TRP A 202 -7.07 -4.77 4.57
CA TRP A 202 -6.04 -5.60 3.94
C TRP A 202 -5.44 -6.58 4.96
N HIS A 203 -5.13 -6.08 6.16
CA HIS A 203 -4.75 -6.92 7.28
C HIS A 203 -5.67 -6.66 8.49
N PRO A 204 -6.64 -7.56 8.77
CA PRO A 204 -7.62 -7.39 9.85
C PRO A 204 -6.97 -7.17 11.21
N THR A 205 -7.61 -6.35 12.04
CA THR A 205 -7.12 -6.11 13.41
C THR A 205 -7.51 -7.23 14.38
N ASP A 206 -8.48 -8.07 13.99
CA ASP A 206 -9.14 -9.08 14.81
C ASP A 206 -9.93 -8.48 16.00
N GLU A 207 -10.32 -7.20 15.93
CA GLU A 207 -11.11 -6.51 16.95
C GLU A 207 -12.63 -6.71 16.77
N SER A 208 -13.34 -6.76 17.89
CA SER A 208 -14.82 -6.80 17.93
C SER A 208 -15.32 -6.11 19.21
N PRO A 209 -15.92 -4.91 19.13
CA PRO A 209 -16.33 -4.19 17.91
C PRO A 209 -15.15 -3.74 17.02
N PRO A 210 -15.38 -3.46 15.72
CA PRO A 210 -14.33 -3.09 14.79
C PRO A 210 -13.50 -1.90 15.27
N CYS A 211 -12.20 -1.95 15.03
CA CYS A 211 -11.31 -0.85 15.30
C CYS A 211 -9.98 -0.94 14.51
N PHE A 212 -9.68 0.10 13.74
CA PHE A 212 -8.51 0.13 12.87
C PHE A 212 -7.21 0.58 13.54
N HIS A 213 -7.29 1.27 14.69
CA HIS A 213 -6.14 1.82 15.41
C HIS A 213 -5.40 0.75 16.26
N VAL A 214 -4.98 -0.34 15.61
CA VAL A 214 -4.20 -1.43 16.20
C VAL A 214 -2.86 -1.56 15.45
N PRO A 215 -1.86 -0.71 15.73
CA PRO A 215 -0.62 -0.61 14.96
C PRO A 215 0.24 -1.90 14.97
N SER A 216 0.03 -2.80 15.94
CA SER A 216 0.66 -4.13 15.92
C SER A 216 0.21 -4.99 14.74
N LYS A 217 -0.93 -4.65 14.14
CA LYS A 217 -1.51 -5.27 12.95
C LYS A 217 -1.13 -4.53 11.67
N PHE A 218 -0.29 -3.51 11.71
CA PHE A 218 0.22 -2.95 10.47
C PHE A 218 1.19 -3.97 9.84
N GLY A 219 1.05 -4.22 8.54
CA GLY A 219 2.04 -4.97 7.78
C GLY A 219 3.26 -4.11 7.46
N TYR A 220 4.13 -4.66 6.64
CA TYR A 220 5.31 -4.00 6.10
C TYR A 220 5.08 -3.61 4.64
N LEU A 221 5.59 -2.45 4.26
CA LEU A 221 5.76 -2.02 2.89
C LEU A 221 7.26 -1.81 2.67
N THR A 222 7.83 -2.42 1.64
CA THR A 222 9.24 -2.21 1.28
C THR A 222 9.33 -1.62 -0.11
N LEU A 223 10.05 -0.51 -0.24
CA LEU A 223 10.37 0.04 -1.54
C LEU A 223 11.28 -0.96 -2.26
N PHE A 224 10.82 -1.44 -3.41
CA PHE A 224 11.51 -2.43 -4.21
C PHE A 224 12.02 -1.82 -5.51
N CYS A 225 13.11 -2.34 -6.04
CA CYS A 225 13.51 -2.08 -7.40
C CYS A 225 13.72 -3.41 -8.08
N ASP A 226 12.97 -3.66 -9.15
CA ASP A 226 13.23 -4.79 -10.05
C ASP A 226 14.43 -4.44 -10.95
N CYS A 227 15.58 -4.19 -10.32
CA CYS A 227 16.78 -3.70 -11.00
C CYS A 227 17.41 -4.76 -11.92
N TRP A 228 16.85 -5.98 -11.97
CA TRP A 228 17.32 -7.09 -12.80
C TRP A 228 17.31 -6.76 -14.31
N PHE A 229 16.47 -5.82 -14.75
CA PHE A 229 16.44 -5.36 -16.14
C PHE A 229 17.23 -4.07 -16.40
N ALA A 230 17.40 -3.20 -15.40
CA ALA A 230 18.11 -1.92 -15.56
C ALA A 230 19.63 -2.11 -15.83
N ASP A 231 20.23 -3.15 -15.26
CA ASP A 231 21.68 -3.42 -15.36
C ASP A 231 22.11 -4.04 -16.71
N ARG A 232 21.19 -4.51 -17.56
CA ARG A 232 21.57 -5.03 -18.89
C ARG A 232 22.08 -3.95 -19.85
N SER A 233 21.85 -2.68 -19.55
CA SER A 233 22.41 -1.55 -20.30
C SER A 233 23.84 -1.20 -19.87
N SER A 234 24.31 -1.71 -18.73
CA SER A 234 25.67 -1.49 -18.27
C SER A 234 26.59 -2.54 -18.92
N LYS A 235 27.59 -2.07 -19.69
CA LYS A 235 28.56 -2.90 -20.43
C LYS A 235 29.39 -3.87 -19.56
N LYS A 236 29.16 -3.93 -18.25
CA LYS A 236 29.94 -4.74 -17.29
C LYS A 236 29.52 -6.22 -17.28
N PHE A 237 28.31 -6.56 -17.69
CA PHE A 237 27.82 -7.95 -17.62
C PHE A 237 28.25 -8.86 -18.78
N PHE A 238 28.64 -8.30 -19.93
CA PHE A 238 29.08 -9.12 -21.07
C PHE A 238 30.43 -9.80 -20.86
N THR A 239 31.26 -9.29 -19.92
CA THR A 239 32.59 -9.84 -19.68
C THR A 239 32.57 -11.09 -18.78
N LEU A 240 31.57 -11.22 -17.88
CA LEU A 240 31.54 -12.33 -16.92
C LEU A 240 31.03 -13.64 -17.54
N LEU A 241 30.10 -13.58 -18.51
CA LEU A 241 29.61 -14.78 -19.22
C LEU A 241 30.65 -15.38 -20.20
N ILE A 242 31.60 -14.58 -20.69
CA ILE A 242 32.65 -15.08 -21.59
C ILE A 242 33.76 -15.78 -20.81
N LEU A 243 34.08 -15.32 -19.59
CA LEU A 243 35.06 -15.99 -18.73
C LEU A 243 34.59 -17.37 -18.22
N LEU A 244 33.30 -17.56 -17.96
CA LEU A 244 32.77 -18.86 -17.51
C LEU A 244 32.74 -19.92 -18.63
N LYS A 245 32.68 -19.51 -19.90
CA LYS A 245 32.72 -20.42 -21.05
C LYS A 245 34.12 -20.89 -21.44
N LEU A 246 35.18 -20.20 -21.01
CA LEU A 246 36.57 -20.58 -21.29
C LEU A 246 37.16 -21.54 -20.24
N LEU A 247 36.48 -21.76 -19.12
CA LEU A 247 36.93 -22.64 -18.03
C LEU A 247 36.30 -24.05 -18.06
N THR A 248 35.50 -24.36 -19.08
CA THR A 248 34.81 -25.67 -19.22
C THR A 248 35.05 -26.31 -20.59
N HIS A 249 36.31 -26.53 -20.93
CA HIS A 249 36.69 -27.52 -21.95
C HIS A 249 37.51 -28.64 -21.29
N PRO A 250 36.96 -29.86 -21.14
CA PRO A 250 37.76 -31.03 -20.81
C PRO A 250 38.53 -31.46 -22.06
N SER A 251 39.84 -31.59 -21.91
CA SER A 251 40.76 -32.23 -22.85
C SER A 251 40.34 -33.68 -23.08
N TYR A 252 39.99 -34.02 -24.32
CA TYR A 252 39.88 -35.42 -24.75
C TYR A 252 41.28 -36.02 -24.89
N SER A 253 41.55 -37.06 -24.10
CA SER A 253 42.72 -37.93 -24.23
C SER A 253 42.42 -39.04 -25.23
N THR A 254 43.31 -39.23 -26.21
CA THR A 254 43.30 -40.35 -27.16
C THR A 254 44.40 -41.36 -26.83
N SER A 255 44.03 -42.61 -26.55
CA SER A 255 44.79 -43.88 -26.73
C SER A 255 44.11 -44.94 -25.84
N VAL A 256 43.68 -46.13 -26.29
CA VAL A 256 44.28 -47.14 -27.18
C VAL A 256 43.17 -47.83 -27.98
#